data_AF-A0A1C2GTR7-F1
#
_entry.id   AF-A0A1C2GTR7-F1
#
_cell.length_a   1.000
_cell.length_b   1.000
_cell.length_c   1.000
_cell.angle_alpha   90.00
_cell.angle_beta   90.00
_cell.angle_gamma   90.00
#
_symmetry.space_group_name_H-M   'P 1'
#
loop_
_entity.id
_entity.type
_entity.pdbx_description
1 polymer ?
#
loop_
_entity_poly.entity_id
_entity_poly.type
_entity_poly.pdbx_seq_one_letter_code
_entity_poly.pdbx_strand_id
1 'polypeptide(L)'
;MKAVGYLQPTSRSITYTVQIVYPIGDKPEITLLNPKIEKNFKGEMPEHLYSEERLCLYRPIYGEFKPSDLISMTIIPWTSLWLYHYEVWHITGDWLGGGEHPF
;
A
#
# COMPACT_ATOMS: atom_id res chain seq x y z
N MET A 1 2.72 11.72 13.66
CA MET A 1 3.59 12.07 12.51
C MET A 1 2.76 12.08 11.24
N LYS A 2 3.02 13.01 10.31
CA LYS A 2 2.48 12.99 8.94
C LYS A 2 3.64 13.23 7.97
N ALA A 3 3.76 12.37 6.96
CA ALA A 3 4.75 12.50 5.91
C ALA A 3 4.08 12.31 4.54
N VAL A 4 4.55 13.05 3.55
CA VAL A 4 4.15 12.89 2.14
C VAL A 4 5.43 12.73 1.34
N GLY A 5 5.46 11.75 0.44
CA GLY A 5 6.62 11.45 -0.38
C GLY A 5 6.24 10.80 -1.70
N TYR A 6 7.26 10.53 -2.50
CA TYR A 6 7.11 9.92 -3.81
C TYR A 6 7.65 8.51 -3.79
N LEU A 7 6.90 7.56 -4.36
CA LEU A 7 7.36 6.19 -4.60
C LEU A 7 7.25 5.87 -6.09
N GLN A 8 8.25 5.15 -6.58
CA GLN A 8 8.29 4.65 -7.95
C GLN A 8 8.84 3.21 -7.86
N PRO A 9 7.97 2.18 -7.85
CA PRO A 9 8.38 0.80 -7.56
C PRO A 9 9.46 0.24 -8.47
N THR A 10 9.42 0.62 -9.76
CA THR A 10 10.43 0.26 -10.75
C THR A 10 10.78 1.48 -11.60
N SER A 11 11.87 1.40 -12.37
CA SER A 11 12.24 2.48 -13.31
C SER A 11 11.21 2.74 -14.42
N ARG A 12 10.25 1.82 -14.62
CA ARG A 12 9.17 1.93 -15.61
C ARG A 12 7.83 2.32 -14.99
N SER A 13 7.72 2.23 -13.68
CA SER A 13 6.52 2.59 -12.94
C SER A 13 6.29 4.09 -13.03
N ILE A 14 5.03 4.50 -12.91
CA ILE A 14 4.71 5.91 -12.69
C ILE A 14 5.11 6.33 -11.27
N THR A 15 5.17 7.64 -11.05
CA THR A 15 5.43 8.17 -9.71
C THR A 15 4.13 8.32 -8.93
N TYR A 16 4.07 7.69 -7.76
CA TYR A 16 2.97 7.79 -6.81
C TYR A 16 3.32 8.79 -5.71
N THR A 17 2.42 9.73 -5.44
CA THR A 17 2.43 10.55 -4.24
C THR A 17 1.73 9.79 -3.13
N VAL A 18 2.48 9.41 -2.10
CA VAL A 18 2.01 8.61 -0.97
C VAL A 18 2.00 9.46 0.28
N GLN A 19 0.93 9.35 1.06
CA GLN A 19 0.84 9.92 2.40
C GLN A 19 0.92 8.81 3.45
N ILE A 20 1.76 9.01 4.45
CA ILE A 20 1.84 8.17 5.66
C ILE A 20 1.43 9.04 6.84
N VAL A 21 0.36 8.65 7.52
CA VAL A 21 -0.07 9.23 8.79
C VAL A 21 0.19 8.20 9.88
N TYR A 22 0.99 8.56 10.88
CA TYR A 22 1.28 7.68 12.01
C TYR A 22 0.87 8.38 13.32
N PRO A 23 -0.33 8.12 13.83
CA PRO A 23 -0.79 8.63 15.12
C PRO A 23 -0.02 8.00 16.29
N ILE A 24 0.09 8.72 17.41
CA ILE A 24 0.71 8.17 18.62
C ILE A 24 -0.20 7.06 19.15
N GLY A 25 0.38 5.88 19.37
CA GLY A 25 -0.33 4.72 19.94
C GLY A 25 -1.22 3.94 18.96
N ASP A 26 -1.17 4.25 17.67
CA ASP A 26 -1.97 3.57 16.64
C ASP A 26 -1.07 2.93 15.55
N LYS A 27 -1.65 2.39 14.48
CA LYS A 27 -0.93 1.91 13.30
C LYS A 27 -0.72 3.01 12.26
N PRO A 28 0.35 2.96 11.45
CA PRO A 28 0.49 3.81 10.29
C PRO A 28 -0.66 3.58 9.29
N GLU A 29 -1.23 4.67 8.80
CA GLU A 29 -2.19 4.72 7.72
C GLU A 29 -1.51 5.21 6.45
N ILE A 30 -1.70 4.48 5.36
CA ILE A 30 -1.06 4.75 4.08
C ILE A 30 -2.15 4.99 3.04
N THR A 31 -2.08 6.12 2.35
CA THR A 31 -3.02 6.49 1.28
C THR A 31 -2.28 7.00 0.05
N LEU A 32 -2.84 6.73 -1.14
CA LEU A 32 -2.36 7.29 -2.40
C LEU A 32 -3.05 8.63 -2.65
N LEU A 33 -2.26 9.70 -2.71
CA LEU A 33 -2.76 11.04 -3.04
C LEU A 33 -2.86 11.23 -4.56
N ASN A 34 -1.90 10.67 -5.32
CA ASN A 34 -1.89 10.75 -6.77
C ASN A 34 -1.00 9.66 -7.41
N PRO A 35 -1.45 8.93 -8.44
CA PRO A 35 -2.87 8.78 -8.78
C PRO A 35 -3.63 8.16 -7.60
N LYS A 36 -4.95 8.37 -7.57
CA LYS A 36 -5.82 7.69 -6.61
C LYS A 36 -5.94 6.21 -6.97
N ILE A 37 -6.45 5.41 -6.03
CA ILE A 37 -6.78 4.02 -6.31
C ILE A 37 -7.96 3.98 -7.29
N GLU A 38 -7.75 3.27 -8.39
CA GLU A 38 -8.72 3.03 -9.43
C GLU A 38 -9.01 1.53 -9.59
N LYS A 39 -10.21 1.24 -10.09
CA LYS A 39 -10.66 -0.11 -10.46
C LYS A 39 -9.93 -0.58 -11.72
N ASN A 40 -9.70 -1.88 -11.85
CA ASN A 40 -9.13 -2.45 -13.06
C ASN A 40 -10.13 -2.43 -14.24
N PHE A 41 -9.70 -2.95 -15.40
CA PHE A 41 -10.52 -3.08 -16.59
C PHE A 41 -11.76 -3.99 -16.43
N LYS A 42 -11.82 -4.82 -15.37
CA LYS A 42 -12.98 -5.64 -15.01
C LYS A 42 -13.94 -4.92 -14.05
N GLY A 43 -13.60 -3.70 -13.60
CA GLY A 43 -14.40 -2.94 -12.63
C GLY A 43 -14.20 -3.38 -11.18
N GLU A 44 -13.15 -4.14 -10.89
CA GLU A 44 -12.83 -4.67 -9.56
C GLU A 44 -11.92 -3.70 -8.81
N MET A 45 -12.01 -3.66 -7.48
CA MET A 45 -11.03 -2.94 -6.63
C MET A 45 -9.81 -3.84 -6.40
N PRO A 46 -8.60 -3.25 -6.22
CA PRO A 46 -7.44 -4.04 -5.88
C PRO A 46 -7.60 -4.68 -4.51
N GLU A 47 -6.91 -5.79 -4.33
CA GLU A 47 -6.87 -6.47 -3.05
C GLU A 47 -6.03 -5.71 -2.01
N HIS A 48 -6.19 -6.07 -0.73
CA HIS A 48 -5.48 -5.49 0.40
C HIS A 48 -5.72 -4.00 0.62
N LEU A 49 -6.99 -3.66 0.80
CA LEU A 49 -7.43 -2.36 1.24
C LEU A 49 -8.20 -2.48 2.56
N TYR A 50 -7.94 -1.60 3.53
CA TYR A 50 -8.75 -1.48 4.74
C TYR A 50 -10.06 -0.71 4.48
N SER A 51 -10.05 0.18 3.49
CA SER A 51 -11.18 0.92 2.92
C SER A 51 -10.79 1.33 1.50
N GLU A 52 -11.69 1.89 0.70
CA GLU A 52 -11.43 2.23 -0.72
C GLU A 52 -10.17 3.07 -0.97
N GLU A 53 -9.65 3.78 0.04
CA GLU A 53 -8.49 4.67 -0.08
C GLU A 53 -7.27 4.26 0.78
N ARG A 54 -7.39 3.27 1.67
CA ARG A 54 -6.36 2.92 2.67
C ARG A 54 -5.71 1.57 2.41
N LEU A 55 -4.39 1.55 2.23
CA LEU A 55 -3.64 0.32 1.95
C LEU A 55 -3.56 -0.59 3.19
N CYS A 56 -3.75 -1.89 2.97
CA CYS A 56 -3.51 -2.94 3.95
C CYS A 56 -2.15 -3.59 3.66
N LEU A 57 -1.09 -3.11 4.31
CA LEU A 57 0.28 -3.60 4.04
C LEU A 57 0.70 -4.80 4.90
N TYR A 58 0.03 -4.99 6.04
CA TYR A 58 0.34 -6.04 7.01
C TYR A 58 -0.86 -6.26 7.93
N ARG A 59 -0.87 -7.39 8.65
CA ARG A 59 -1.88 -7.70 9.65
C ARG A 59 -1.33 -7.48 11.06
N PRO A 60 -1.91 -6.56 11.85
CA PRO A 60 -1.46 -6.32 13.23
C PRO A 60 -1.49 -7.57 14.12
N ILE A 61 -2.41 -8.52 13.85
CA ILE A 61 -2.55 -9.76 14.63
C ILE A 61 -1.33 -10.68 14.54
N TYR A 62 -0.55 -10.61 13.46
CA TYR A 62 0.67 -11.40 13.27
C TYR A 62 1.93 -10.70 13.77
N GLY A 63 1.80 -9.46 14.25
CA GLY A 63 2.93 -8.70 14.79
C GLY A 63 4.03 -8.41 13.77
N GLU A 64 3.70 -8.40 12.47
CA GLU A 64 4.63 -8.16 11.36
C GLU A 64 5.29 -6.78 11.44
N PHE A 65 4.57 -5.80 11.97
CA PHE A 65 5.06 -4.46 12.26
C PHE A 65 4.91 -4.16 13.74
N LYS A 66 5.97 -3.62 14.34
CA LYS A 66 6.00 -3.11 15.71
C LYS A 66 6.25 -1.60 15.71
N PRO A 67 5.77 -0.86 16.71
CA PRO A 67 6.03 0.59 16.82
C PRO A 67 7.51 0.97 16.89
N SER A 68 8.38 0.03 17.29
CA SER A 68 9.84 0.19 17.30
C SER A 68 10.48 0.11 15.91
N ASP A 69 9.76 -0.40 14.91
CA ASP A 69 10.31 -0.65 13.59
C ASP A 69 10.37 0.64 12.78
N LEU A 70 11.44 0.76 11.98
CA LEU A 70 11.62 1.93 11.13
C LEU A 70 10.67 1.85 9.93
N ILE A 71 9.87 2.90 9.74
CA ILE A 71 8.98 3.10 8.59
C ILE A 71 9.74 2.93 7.26
N SER A 72 11.02 3.34 7.21
CA SER A 72 11.89 3.19 6.04
C SER A 72 12.25 1.73 5.71
N MET A 73 12.23 0.83 6.69
CA MET A 73 12.60 -0.57 6.52
C MET A 73 11.39 -1.49 6.41
N THR A 74 10.19 -1.01 6.73
CA THR A 74 8.95 -1.81 6.72
C THR A 74 7.90 -1.19 5.80
N ILE A 75 7.24 -0.11 6.23
CA ILE A 75 6.09 0.48 5.55
C ILE A 75 6.45 1.00 4.15
N ILE A 76 7.58 1.69 3.99
CA ILE A 76 8.02 2.21 2.69
C ILE A 76 8.25 1.07 1.67
N PRO A 77 9.10 0.06 1.94
CA PRO A 77 9.29 -1.04 1.00
C PRO A 77 8.02 -1.87 0.77
N TRP A 78 7.17 -2.10 1.78
CA TRP A 78 5.90 -2.79 1.59
C TRP A 78 4.90 -2.00 0.74
N THR A 79 4.86 -0.67 0.90
CA THR A 79 4.04 0.18 0.02
C THR A 79 4.53 0.08 -1.42
N SER A 80 5.85 0.12 -1.63
CA SER A 80 6.44 -0.04 -2.96
C SER A 80 6.11 -1.40 -3.59
N LEU A 81 6.14 -2.48 -2.79
CA LEU A 81 5.79 -3.82 -3.26
C LEU A 81 4.30 -3.92 -3.61
N TRP A 82 3.41 -3.37 -2.76
CA TRP A 82 1.98 -3.32 -3.04
C TRP A 82 1.71 -2.56 -4.36
N LEU A 83 2.36 -1.42 -4.57
CA LEU A 83 2.25 -0.63 -5.80
C LEU A 83 2.73 -1.40 -7.04
N TYR A 84 3.81 -2.16 -6.93
CA TYR A 84 4.26 -3.03 -8.02
C TYR A 84 3.19 -4.06 -8.41
N HIS A 85 2.60 -4.74 -7.42
CA HIS A 85 1.52 -5.70 -7.69
C HIS A 85 0.25 -5.03 -8.20
N TYR A 86 -0.05 -3.82 -7.74
CA TYR A 86 -1.15 -3.00 -8.24
C TYR A 86 -1.00 -2.67 -9.74
N GLU A 87 0.20 -2.29 -10.17
CA GLU A 87 0.49 -2.04 -11.59
C GLU A 87 0.33 -3.32 -12.43
N VAL A 88 0.84 -4.45 -11.96
CA VAL A 88 0.70 -5.75 -12.66
C VAL A 88 -0.75 -6.22 -12.68
N TRP A 89 -1.50 -6.01 -11.60
CA TRP A 89 -2.91 -6.36 -11.51
C TRP A 89 -3.77 -5.56 -12.49
N HIS A 90 -3.46 -4.28 -12.73
CA HIS A 90 -4.14 -3.50 -13.77
C HIS A 90 -3.93 -4.06 -15.19
N ILE A 91 -2.77 -4.68 -15.45
CA ILE A 91 -2.44 -5.26 -16.76
C ILE A 91 -3.06 -6.65 -16.93
N THR A 92 -2.97 -7.49 -15.90
CA THR A 92 -3.31 -8.92 -15.98
C THR A 92 -4.73 -9.21 -15.52
N GLY A 93 -5.26 -8.38 -14.60
CA GLY A 93 -6.51 -8.62 -13.91
C GLY A 93 -6.42 -9.66 -12.80
N ASP A 94 -5.22 -10.15 -12.47
CA ASP A 94 -4.97 -11.15 -11.43
C ASP A 94 -4.07 -10.54 -10.35
N TRP A 95 -4.46 -10.66 -9.08
CA TRP A 95 -3.66 -10.12 -7.98
C TRP A 95 -2.54 -11.08 -7.60
N LEU A 96 -1.30 -10.60 -7.69
CA LEU A 96 -0.09 -11.41 -7.43
C LEU A 96 0.63 -11.01 -6.13
N GLY A 97 0.03 -10.13 -5.32
CA GLY A 97 0.68 -9.57 -4.13
C GLY A 97 0.76 -10.48 -2.91
N GLY A 98 0.24 -11.71 -3.00
CA GLY A 98 0.16 -12.64 -1.86
C GLY A 98 -0.55 -12.01 -0.66
N GLY A 99 -0.26 -12.50 0.55
CA GLY A 99 -0.80 -11.95 1.81
C GLY A 99 -2.25 -12.37 2.12
N GLU A 100 -2.64 -12.28 3.38
CA GLU A 100 -4.01 -12.62 3.79
C GLU A 100 -4.94 -11.40 3.73
N HIS A 101 -6.02 -11.48 2.95
CA HIS A 101 -6.93 -10.36 2.68
C HIS A 101 -7.82 -10.05 3.88
N PRO A 102 -7.87 -8.80 4.39
CA PRO A 102 -8.79 -8.48 5.48
C PRO A 102 -10.22 -8.90 5.11
N PHE A 103 -10.85 -9.69 5.99
CA PHE A 103 -12.25 -10.08 5.86
C PHE A 103 -13.16 -8.96 6.38
#